data_AF-A0A3N4KCF5-F1
#
_entry.id   AF-A0A3N4KCF5-F1
#
_cell.length_a   1.000
_cell.length_b   1.000
_cell.length_c   1.000
_cell.angle_alpha   90.00
_cell.angle_beta   90.00
_cell.angle_gamma   90.00
#
_symmetry.space_group_name_H-M   'P 1'
#
loop_
_entity.id
_entity.type
_entity.pdbx_description
1 polymer ?
#
loop_
_entity_poly.entity_id
_entity_poly.type
_entity_poly.pdbx_seq_one_letter_code
_entity_poly.pdbx_strand_id
1 'polypeptide(L)'
;MKPQFPSTQFLSIILSTLTIIPFTAAVCECGYVLTTTNQYFTHTFTNNFTGLPDTTTGVNLTRSLPDWEIQEYKFAADKKTGILGRQNAMSSVWIKDGLLHLLQKGYGANDTGPVQVAELQSINQNFFHGSFRARYRVVQVKGATGGSVAGFFLYYDDQNETDIEVLTKDGDRAIHYTNHPSYEVATDTLVPGAAFTHQLARPWNEFHEHRFDWSEGLSAFYVNNVNVLNITKNVPTHEGKLILNVWANNGSWSGPPSSNDVYMDVEYILMYYNTTDSAAGNDEVFNRACEFAGGNEQRGTVCYVTDQAGNSSVDSVMSLDAPVEDAAVRVGGVQMTTLLGVVAAVVVVIGIL
;
A
#
# COMPACT_ATOMS: atom_id res chain seq x y z
N MET A 1 85.12 -33.36 -11.67
CA MET A 1 83.82 -33.78 -12.24
C MET A 1 82.77 -33.71 -11.14
N LYS A 2 81.92 -32.69 -11.18
CA LYS A 2 80.69 -32.51 -10.39
C LYS A 2 79.73 -31.65 -11.24
N PRO A 3 78.41 -31.85 -11.13
CA PRO A 3 77.47 -31.63 -12.23
C PRO A 3 76.82 -30.24 -12.23
N GLN A 4 76.36 -29.82 -13.41
CA GLN A 4 75.45 -28.69 -13.63
C GLN A 4 74.12 -28.89 -12.91
N PHE A 5 73.61 -27.82 -12.28
CA PHE A 5 72.20 -27.66 -11.92
C PHE A 5 71.57 -26.59 -12.83
N PRO A 6 70.35 -26.80 -13.36
CA PRO A 6 69.69 -25.84 -14.24
C PRO A 6 68.99 -24.72 -13.45
N SER A 7 68.94 -23.55 -14.07
CA SER A 7 68.21 -22.36 -13.59
C SER A 7 66.68 -22.61 -13.60
N THR A 8 66.04 -22.49 -12.44
CA THR A 8 64.59 -22.40 -12.31
C THR A 8 64.14 -20.97 -12.64
N GLN A 9 63.43 -20.79 -13.76
CA GLN A 9 62.62 -19.59 -14.02
C GLN A 9 61.30 -19.74 -13.26
N PHE A 10 60.99 -18.79 -12.37
CA PHE A 10 59.67 -18.65 -11.76
C PHE A 10 58.75 -17.95 -12.77
N LEU A 11 57.74 -18.66 -13.26
CA LEU A 11 56.64 -18.09 -14.03
C LEU A 11 55.57 -17.62 -13.04
N SER A 12 55.49 -16.31 -12.78
CA SER A 12 54.37 -15.73 -12.02
C SER A 12 53.11 -15.76 -12.87
N ILE A 13 52.19 -16.67 -12.56
CA ILE A 13 50.84 -16.67 -13.10
C ILE A 13 50.02 -15.66 -12.28
N ILE A 14 49.81 -14.46 -12.83
CA ILE A 14 48.84 -13.51 -12.29
C ILE A 14 47.46 -14.07 -12.63
N LEU A 15 46.81 -14.71 -11.65
CA LEU A 15 45.42 -15.12 -11.75
C LEU A 15 44.56 -13.87 -11.55
N SER A 16 44.21 -13.19 -12.65
CA SER A 16 43.21 -12.12 -12.63
C SER A 16 41.86 -12.72 -12.24
N THR A 17 41.47 -12.55 -10.98
CA THR A 17 40.10 -12.82 -10.52
C THR A 17 39.19 -11.85 -11.24
N LEU A 18 38.49 -12.32 -12.27
CA LEU A 18 37.40 -11.59 -12.90
C LEU A 18 36.28 -11.50 -11.86
N THR A 19 36.18 -10.37 -11.17
CA THR A 19 35.04 -10.03 -10.34
C THR A 19 33.84 -9.91 -11.26
N ILE A 20 33.08 -10.99 -11.40
CA ILE A 20 31.75 -10.94 -11.99
C ILE A 20 30.91 -10.19 -10.97
N ILE A 21 30.79 -8.87 -11.15
CA ILE A 21 29.79 -8.08 -10.42
C ILE A 21 28.45 -8.53 -11.00
N PRO A 22 27.59 -9.21 -10.24
CA PRO A 22 26.24 -9.47 -10.71
C PRO A 22 25.59 -8.10 -10.96
N PHE A 23 25.28 -7.81 -12.22
CA PHE A 23 24.34 -6.75 -12.55
C PHE A 23 22.99 -7.23 -12.02
N THR A 24 22.65 -6.85 -10.79
CA THR A 24 21.26 -6.82 -10.37
C THR A 24 20.55 -5.90 -11.38
N ALA A 25 19.60 -6.43 -12.13
CA ALA A 25 18.75 -5.58 -12.95
C ALA A 25 18.09 -4.58 -11.99
N ALA A 26 18.43 -3.30 -12.09
CA ALA A 26 17.80 -2.28 -11.27
C ALA A 26 16.30 -2.31 -11.55
N VAL A 27 15.49 -2.50 -10.51
CA VAL A 27 14.04 -2.52 -10.60
C VAL A 27 13.54 -1.25 -9.91
N CYS A 28 13.29 -0.20 -10.68
CA CYS A 28 12.69 1.04 -10.17
C CYS A 28 13.47 1.74 -9.03
N GLU A 29 14.77 1.43 -8.84
CA GLU A 29 15.61 1.97 -7.76
C GLU A 29 15.76 3.51 -7.78
N CYS A 30 15.48 4.12 -8.94
CA CYS A 30 15.43 5.56 -9.13
C CYS A 30 13.99 6.08 -9.25
N GLY A 31 13.01 5.36 -8.71
CA GLY A 31 11.64 5.83 -8.55
C GLY A 31 10.70 5.52 -9.71
N TYR A 32 9.54 6.18 -9.65
CA TYR A 32 8.35 5.88 -10.42
C TYR A 32 7.81 7.15 -11.07
N VAL A 33 7.45 7.08 -12.35
CA VAL A 33 6.81 8.18 -13.08
C VAL A 33 5.41 7.74 -13.50
N LEU A 34 4.39 8.44 -13.00
CA LEU A 34 3.03 8.27 -13.52
C LEU A 34 2.95 8.93 -14.89
N THR A 35 2.80 8.14 -15.94
CA THR A 35 2.83 8.62 -17.32
C THR A 35 1.67 9.56 -17.68
N THR A 36 0.54 9.45 -16.99
CA THR A 36 -0.66 10.26 -17.22
C THR A 36 -0.55 11.67 -16.67
N THR A 37 0.09 11.83 -15.50
CA THR A 37 0.25 13.12 -14.81
C THR A 37 1.67 13.67 -14.92
N ASN A 38 2.62 12.86 -15.41
CA ASN A 38 4.06 13.13 -15.42
C ASN A 38 4.63 13.44 -14.03
N GLN A 39 4.02 12.90 -12.98
CA GLN A 39 4.49 13.03 -11.60
C GLN A 39 5.54 11.97 -11.29
N TYR A 40 6.55 12.35 -10.51
CA TYR A 40 7.65 11.50 -10.08
C TYR A 40 7.56 11.21 -8.58
N PHE A 41 7.75 9.94 -8.21
CA PHE A 41 7.70 9.45 -6.84
C PHE A 41 8.90 8.56 -6.55
N THR A 42 9.46 8.66 -5.34
CA THR A 42 10.62 7.88 -4.93
C THR A 42 10.25 6.54 -4.31
N HIS A 43 9.04 6.42 -3.75
CA HIS A 43 8.59 5.23 -3.03
C HIS A 43 7.32 4.65 -3.61
N THR A 44 7.11 3.37 -3.34
CA THR A 44 5.85 2.67 -3.57
C THR A 44 5.42 1.92 -2.31
N PHE A 45 4.12 1.75 -2.15
CA PHE A 45 3.53 0.91 -1.11
C PHE A 45 2.47 0.04 -1.76
N THR A 46 2.53 -1.26 -1.51
CA THR A 46 1.69 -2.21 -2.22
C THR A 46 1.19 -3.31 -1.30
N ASN A 47 -0.13 -3.48 -1.21
CA ASN A 47 -0.74 -4.66 -0.65
C ASN A 47 -1.77 -5.25 -1.62
N ASN A 48 -1.53 -6.49 -2.04
CA ASN A 48 -2.47 -7.29 -2.82
C ASN A 48 -3.08 -8.36 -1.91
N PHE A 49 -4.32 -8.16 -1.46
CA PHE A 49 -4.94 -9.10 -0.52
C PHE A 49 -5.31 -10.43 -1.18
N THR A 50 -5.39 -10.50 -2.51
CA THR A 50 -5.71 -11.74 -3.24
C THR A 50 -4.64 -12.81 -3.09
N GLY A 51 -3.39 -12.42 -2.86
CA GLY A 51 -2.26 -13.33 -2.64
C GLY A 51 -2.03 -13.72 -1.18
N LEU A 52 -2.79 -13.14 -0.24
CA LEU A 52 -2.58 -13.35 1.20
C LEU A 52 -3.48 -14.47 1.75
N PRO A 53 -2.99 -15.26 2.72
CA PRO A 53 -3.77 -16.34 3.30
C PRO A 53 -4.90 -15.81 4.20
N ASP A 54 -5.98 -16.58 4.28
CA ASP A 54 -7.07 -16.32 5.23
C ASP A 54 -6.55 -16.22 6.67
N THR A 55 -7.03 -15.23 7.39
CA THR A 55 -6.69 -15.00 8.80
C THR A 55 -7.86 -15.35 9.70
N THR A 56 -7.60 -16.08 10.78
CA THR A 56 -8.63 -16.49 11.76
C THR A 56 -8.38 -15.96 13.18
N THR A 57 -7.19 -15.37 13.43
CA THR A 57 -6.77 -14.83 14.73
C THR A 57 -5.94 -13.56 14.54
N GLY A 58 -5.87 -12.70 15.57
CA GLY A 58 -5.09 -11.46 15.51
C GLY A 58 -3.58 -11.66 15.23
N VAL A 59 -2.98 -12.78 15.66
CA VAL A 59 -1.55 -13.05 15.44
C VAL A 59 -1.23 -13.31 13.95
N ASN A 60 -2.06 -14.10 13.27
CA ASN A 60 -1.89 -14.33 11.82
C ASN A 60 -2.14 -13.05 11.03
N LEU A 61 -3.05 -12.21 11.51
CA LEU A 61 -3.40 -10.95 10.88
C LEU A 61 -2.25 -9.94 10.93
N THR A 62 -1.62 -9.72 12.11
CA THR A 62 -0.47 -8.80 12.22
C THR A 62 0.70 -9.24 11.34
N ARG A 63 0.95 -10.55 11.21
CA ARG A 63 1.98 -11.06 10.30
C ARG A 63 1.62 -10.84 8.82
N SER A 64 0.34 -10.91 8.48
CA SER A 64 -0.13 -10.73 7.10
C SER A 64 -0.29 -9.25 6.71
N LEU A 65 -0.31 -8.35 7.69
CA LEU A 65 -0.42 -6.90 7.52
C LEU A 65 0.74 -6.18 8.25
N PRO A 66 2.01 -6.45 7.89
CA PRO A 66 3.16 -5.90 8.61
C PRO A 66 3.26 -4.38 8.52
N ASP A 67 2.61 -3.77 7.52
CA ASP A 67 2.62 -2.33 7.28
C ASP A 67 1.49 -1.58 7.99
N TRP A 68 0.62 -2.29 8.71
CA TRP A 68 -0.60 -1.75 9.30
C TRP A 68 -0.68 -1.96 10.80
N GLU A 69 -1.20 -0.95 11.48
CA GLU A 69 -1.61 -1.02 12.87
C GLU A 69 -3.13 -1.02 12.96
N ILE A 70 -3.70 -2.15 13.39
CA ILE A 70 -5.13 -2.29 13.63
C ILE A 70 -5.46 -1.67 14.99
N GLN A 71 -6.53 -0.88 15.01
CA GLN A 71 -6.86 -0.05 16.15
C GLN A 71 -7.82 -0.74 17.13
N GLU A 72 -7.64 -0.47 18.43
CA GLU A 72 -8.53 -0.94 19.52
C GLU A 72 -8.99 0.19 20.45
N TYR A 73 -8.71 1.44 20.08
CA TYR A 73 -9.16 2.58 20.85
C TYR A 73 -10.68 2.77 20.71
N LYS A 74 -11.25 3.59 21.61
CA LYS A 74 -12.70 3.78 21.74
C LYS A 74 -13.07 5.25 21.89
N PHE A 75 -14.25 5.57 21.41
CA PHE A 75 -14.89 6.86 21.66
C PHE A 75 -16.06 6.68 22.60
N ALA A 76 -16.15 7.59 23.58
CA ALA A 76 -17.25 7.60 24.53
C ALA A 76 -18.54 8.07 23.86
N ALA A 77 -19.67 7.57 24.36
CA ALA A 77 -20.98 8.11 24.02
C ALA A 77 -21.15 9.52 24.60
N ASP A 78 -21.89 10.37 23.90
CA ASP A 78 -22.39 11.64 24.45
C ASP A 78 -23.92 11.63 24.48
N LYS A 79 -24.46 11.46 25.68
CA LYS A 79 -25.90 11.39 25.92
C LYS A 79 -26.62 12.72 25.64
N LYS A 80 -25.92 13.86 25.67
CA LYS A 80 -26.55 15.17 25.42
C LYS A 80 -26.86 15.39 23.95
N THR A 81 -25.96 14.92 23.09
CA THR A 81 -26.06 15.05 21.63
C THR A 81 -26.68 13.81 20.98
N GLY A 82 -26.77 12.70 21.70
CA GLY A 82 -27.27 11.42 21.17
C GLY A 82 -26.21 10.64 20.39
N ILE A 83 -24.94 11.05 20.47
CA ILE A 83 -23.80 10.33 19.89
C ILE A 83 -23.59 9.02 20.65
N LEU A 84 -23.59 7.92 19.90
CA LEU A 84 -23.27 6.59 20.42
C LEU A 84 -21.75 6.44 20.57
N GLY A 85 -21.34 5.70 21.60
CA GLY A 85 -19.95 5.28 21.72
C GLY A 85 -19.61 4.30 20.59
N ARG A 86 -18.35 4.27 20.17
CA ARG A 86 -17.85 3.30 19.18
C ARG A 86 -16.53 2.71 19.64
N GLN A 87 -16.28 1.46 19.27
CA GLN A 87 -15.12 0.67 19.68
C GLN A 87 -14.51 0.00 18.45
N ASN A 88 -13.28 0.38 18.10
CA ASN A 88 -12.50 -0.37 17.12
C ASN A 88 -12.13 -1.73 17.71
N ALA A 89 -12.19 -2.81 16.94
CA ALA A 89 -11.88 -4.14 17.44
C ALA A 89 -11.05 -4.93 16.44
N MET A 90 -10.02 -5.63 16.93
CA MET A 90 -9.21 -6.56 16.12
C MET A 90 -10.07 -7.60 15.40
N SER A 91 -11.14 -8.07 16.06
CA SER A 91 -12.08 -9.03 15.46
C SER A 91 -12.93 -8.46 14.32
N SER A 92 -12.90 -7.15 14.11
CA SER A 92 -13.58 -6.47 13.01
C SER A 92 -12.68 -6.29 11.78
N VAL A 93 -11.45 -6.81 11.81
CA VAL A 93 -10.52 -6.80 10.68
C VAL A 93 -10.02 -8.21 10.42
N TRP A 94 -10.06 -8.67 9.17
CA TRP A 94 -9.47 -9.96 8.78
C TRP A 94 -9.23 -10.01 7.27
N ILE A 95 -8.35 -10.90 6.84
CA ILE A 95 -8.21 -11.30 5.44
C ILE A 95 -8.99 -12.59 5.23
N LYS A 96 -9.82 -12.63 4.18
CA LYS A 96 -10.50 -13.85 3.74
C LYS A 96 -10.86 -13.77 2.26
N ASP A 97 -10.78 -14.90 1.56
CA ASP A 97 -11.19 -15.01 0.15
C ASP A 97 -10.48 -13.98 -0.75
N GLY A 98 -9.24 -13.63 -0.40
CA GLY A 98 -8.43 -12.66 -1.14
C GLY A 98 -8.78 -11.18 -0.89
N LEU A 99 -9.53 -10.87 0.17
CA LEU A 99 -9.96 -9.51 0.51
C LEU A 99 -9.55 -9.17 1.95
N LEU A 100 -9.15 -7.93 2.18
CA LEU A 100 -9.14 -7.34 3.50
C LEU A 100 -10.56 -6.86 3.83
N HIS A 101 -11.11 -7.32 4.94
CA HIS A 101 -12.42 -6.95 5.42
C HIS A 101 -12.32 -6.05 6.65
N LEU A 102 -13.07 -4.96 6.65
CA LEU A 102 -13.34 -4.14 7.82
C LEU A 102 -14.84 -4.19 8.12
N LEU A 103 -15.22 -4.28 9.39
CA LEU A 103 -16.59 -4.49 9.82
C LEU A 103 -17.11 -3.40 10.77
N GLN A 104 -18.27 -2.83 10.44
CA GLN A 104 -19.19 -2.29 11.43
C GLN A 104 -20.23 -3.38 11.73
N LYS A 105 -20.23 -3.89 12.95
CA LYS A 105 -21.20 -4.90 13.38
C LYS A 105 -22.60 -4.29 13.44
N GLY A 106 -23.61 -5.03 13.04
CA GLY A 106 -25.01 -4.61 13.11
C GLY A 106 -25.38 -4.15 14.52
N TYR A 107 -26.13 -3.05 14.59
CA TYR A 107 -26.53 -2.40 15.84
C TYR A 107 -28.05 -2.18 15.85
N GLY A 108 -28.76 -3.03 16.58
CA GLY A 108 -30.20 -3.01 16.70
C GLY A 108 -30.72 -2.15 17.86
N ALA A 109 -32.04 -1.96 17.91
CA ALA A 109 -32.69 -1.10 18.91
C ALA A 109 -32.50 -1.55 20.37
N ASN A 110 -32.14 -2.81 20.61
CA ASN A 110 -31.91 -3.36 21.95
C ASN A 110 -30.42 -3.36 22.36
N ASP A 111 -29.53 -2.95 21.48
CA ASP A 111 -28.11 -2.85 21.80
C ASP A 111 -27.85 -1.66 22.72
N THR A 112 -27.03 -1.88 23.74
CA THR A 112 -26.76 -0.89 24.81
C THR A 112 -25.27 -0.57 24.97
N GLY A 113 -24.41 -1.32 24.26
CA GLY A 113 -22.97 -1.11 24.22
C GLY A 113 -22.53 -0.11 23.14
N PRO A 114 -21.22 0.16 23.03
CA PRO A 114 -20.68 0.90 21.90
C PRO A 114 -20.90 0.13 20.59
N VAL A 115 -21.03 0.87 19.48
CA VAL A 115 -21.03 0.30 18.13
C VAL A 115 -19.65 -0.31 17.87
N GLN A 116 -19.60 -1.61 17.56
CA GLN A 116 -18.34 -2.26 17.18
C GLN A 116 -18.02 -1.88 15.73
N VAL A 117 -16.83 -1.33 15.52
CA VAL A 117 -16.35 -0.74 14.27
C VAL A 117 -14.93 -1.24 13.98
N ALA A 118 -14.33 -0.80 12.88
CA ALA A 118 -12.98 -1.17 12.50
C ALA A 118 -12.21 0.04 11.97
N GLU A 119 -10.91 0.09 12.31
CA GLU A 119 -9.94 0.99 11.71
C GLU A 119 -8.58 0.31 11.68
N LEU A 120 -7.84 0.54 10.60
CA LEU A 120 -6.42 0.29 10.49
C LEU A 120 -5.74 1.53 9.92
N GLN A 121 -4.55 1.82 10.43
CA GLN A 121 -3.70 2.90 9.97
C GLN A 121 -2.36 2.35 9.51
N SER A 122 -1.74 2.98 8.53
CA SER A 122 -0.38 2.63 8.14
C SER A 122 0.60 2.88 9.29
N ILE A 123 1.57 1.99 9.48
CA ILE A 123 2.69 2.21 10.42
C ILE A 123 3.55 3.37 9.93
N ASN A 124 3.77 3.47 8.61
CA ASN A 124 4.38 4.65 8.03
C ASN A 124 3.44 5.85 8.16
N GLN A 125 3.94 6.95 8.74
CA GLN A 125 3.20 8.21 8.91
C GLN A 125 3.82 9.35 8.11
N ASN A 126 4.76 9.04 7.21
CA ASN A 126 5.53 10.00 6.42
C ASN A 126 5.20 9.88 4.92
N PHE A 127 3.91 9.79 4.58
CA PHE A 127 3.46 9.94 3.20
C PHE A 127 3.29 11.42 2.89
N PHE A 128 4.09 11.95 1.97
CA PHE A 128 4.13 13.36 1.59
C PHE A 128 4.09 13.53 0.07
N HIS A 129 2.99 14.06 -0.47
CA HIS A 129 2.66 14.01 -1.90
C HIS A 129 2.63 12.57 -2.46
N GLY A 130 1.68 12.28 -3.34
CA GLY A 130 1.53 10.91 -3.81
C GLY A 130 0.31 10.67 -4.67
N SER A 131 0.23 9.49 -5.24
CA SER A 131 -0.96 8.89 -5.82
C SER A 131 -1.37 7.74 -4.92
N PHE A 132 -2.52 7.87 -4.26
CA PHE A 132 -3.00 6.96 -3.24
C PHE A 132 -4.21 6.22 -3.78
N ARG A 133 -4.15 4.88 -3.87
CA ARG A 133 -5.20 4.06 -4.49
C ARG A 133 -5.66 2.96 -3.56
N ALA A 134 -6.97 2.76 -3.52
CA ALA A 134 -7.57 1.59 -2.93
C ALA A 134 -8.68 1.09 -3.85
N ARG A 135 -8.67 -0.21 -4.14
CA ARG A 135 -9.79 -0.87 -4.80
C ARG A 135 -10.64 -1.56 -3.77
N TYR A 136 -11.86 -1.07 -3.59
CA TYR A 136 -12.77 -1.61 -2.59
C TYR A 136 -14.23 -1.51 -3.03
N ARG A 137 -15.08 -2.19 -2.27
CA ARG A 137 -16.53 -2.04 -2.28
C ARG A 137 -17.04 -1.93 -0.85
N VAL A 138 -18.24 -1.37 -0.69
CA VAL A 138 -18.96 -1.38 0.59
C VAL A 138 -20.13 -2.34 0.48
N VAL A 139 -20.39 -3.16 1.50
CA VAL A 139 -21.47 -4.16 1.47
C VAL A 139 -22.39 -3.92 2.66
N GLN A 140 -23.64 -3.58 2.37
CA GLN A 140 -24.72 -3.50 3.34
C GLN A 140 -25.89 -4.36 2.88
N VAL A 141 -26.48 -5.10 3.81
CA VAL A 141 -27.67 -5.93 3.53
C VAL A 141 -28.86 -5.04 3.15
N LYS A 142 -29.55 -5.40 2.06
CA LYS A 142 -30.78 -4.69 1.64
C LYS A 142 -31.83 -4.75 2.75
N GLY A 143 -32.45 -3.61 3.04
CA GLY A 143 -33.49 -3.49 4.06
C GLY A 143 -32.95 -3.23 5.47
N ALA A 144 -31.63 -3.08 5.64
CA ALA A 144 -31.07 -2.54 6.88
C ALA A 144 -31.60 -1.12 7.13
N THR A 145 -31.80 -0.78 8.41
CA THR A 145 -32.07 0.61 8.82
C THR A 145 -30.77 1.27 9.28
N GLY A 146 -30.60 2.56 9.01
CA GLY A 146 -29.35 3.26 9.32
C GLY A 146 -28.23 2.94 8.33
N GLY A 147 -27.00 3.32 8.66
CA GLY A 147 -25.86 3.17 7.77
C GLY A 147 -24.51 3.19 8.48
N SER A 148 -23.46 3.20 7.67
CA SER A 148 -22.08 3.37 8.09
C SER A 148 -21.37 4.34 7.16
N VAL A 149 -20.23 4.82 7.63
CA VAL A 149 -19.22 5.54 6.85
C VAL A 149 -18.10 4.56 6.59
N ALA A 150 -17.73 4.36 5.32
CA ALA A 150 -16.49 3.70 4.96
C ALA A 150 -15.51 4.74 4.43
N GLY A 151 -14.34 4.85 5.06
CA GLY A 151 -13.34 5.88 4.77
C GLY A 151 -12.04 5.30 4.23
N PHE A 152 -11.45 5.98 3.24
CA PHE A 152 -10.08 5.82 2.79
C PHE A 152 -9.46 7.21 2.70
N PHE A 153 -8.51 7.51 3.59
CA PHE A 153 -8.09 8.89 3.80
C PHE A 153 -6.64 9.02 4.29
N LEU A 154 -6.05 10.17 3.99
CA LEU A 154 -4.76 10.60 4.54
C LEU A 154 -5.03 11.50 5.74
N TYR A 155 -4.31 11.29 6.84
CA TYR A 155 -4.46 12.08 8.06
C TYR A 155 -3.12 12.41 8.71
N TYR A 156 -2.95 13.68 9.10
CA TYR A 156 -1.93 14.15 10.03
C TYR A 156 -2.57 14.78 11.27
N ASP A 157 -3.46 15.75 11.04
CA ASP A 157 -4.29 16.41 12.05
C ASP A 157 -5.59 16.95 11.41
N ASP A 158 -6.48 17.55 12.21
CA ASP A 158 -7.75 18.12 11.76
C ASP A 158 -7.60 19.28 10.74
N GLN A 159 -6.37 19.72 10.44
CA GLN A 159 -6.05 20.74 9.42
C GLN A 159 -5.40 20.14 8.16
N ASN A 160 -5.03 18.87 8.18
CA ASN A 160 -4.25 18.18 7.15
C ASN A 160 -4.81 16.77 6.95
N GLU A 161 -5.98 16.72 6.32
CA GLU A 161 -6.68 15.48 6.02
C GLU A 161 -7.37 15.56 4.65
N THR A 162 -7.32 14.45 3.92
CA THR A 162 -7.95 14.27 2.60
C THR A 162 -8.72 12.96 2.58
N ASP A 163 -10.02 13.05 2.30
CA ASP A 163 -10.96 11.95 2.46
C ASP A 163 -11.59 11.46 1.16
N ILE A 164 -11.80 10.16 1.10
CA ILE A 164 -12.77 9.51 0.24
C ILE A 164 -13.72 8.71 1.15
N GLU A 165 -14.99 9.12 1.22
CA GLU A 165 -15.97 8.51 2.12
C GLU A 165 -17.24 8.05 1.39
N VAL A 166 -17.65 6.82 1.65
CA VAL A 166 -18.97 6.30 1.29
C VAL A 166 -19.86 6.30 2.52
N LEU A 167 -20.97 7.05 2.45
CA LEU A 167 -22.02 7.05 3.46
C LEU A 167 -23.16 6.18 2.97
N THR A 168 -23.37 5.00 3.56
CA THR A 168 -24.40 4.08 3.05
C THR A 168 -25.83 4.61 3.22
N LYS A 169 -26.02 5.63 4.07
CA LYS A 169 -27.29 6.35 4.21
C LYS A 169 -27.63 7.27 3.02
N ASP A 170 -26.64 7.64 2.21
CA ASP A 170 -26.80 8.64 1.13
C ASP A 170 -27.13 8.01 -0.23
N GLY A 171 -27.78 6.83 -0.20
CA GLY A 171 -28.08 6.02 -1.37
C GLY A 171 -26.93 5.09 -1.74
N ASP A 172 -27.03 4.48 -2.92
CA ASP A 172 -26.12 3.42 -3.35
C ASP A 172 -24.97 3.92 -4.24
N ARG A 173 -24.92 5.22 -4.57
CA ARG A 173 -23.99 5.81 -5.55
C ARG A 173 -23.30 7.10 -5.10
N ALA A 174 -23.71 7.66 -3.97
CA ALA A 174 -23.05 8.85 -3.43
C ALA A 174 -21.68 8.50 -2.86
N ILE A 175 -20.69 9.35 -3.15
CA ILE A 175 -19.37 9.33 -2.53
C ILE A 175 -18.95 10.76 -2.23
N HIS A 176 -18.25 10.95 -1.12
CA HIS A 176 -17.83 12.26 -0.63
C HIS A 176 -16.32 12.40 -0.71
N TYR A 177 -15.88 13.56 -1.16
CA TYR A 177 -14.48 13.95 -1.27
C TYR A 177 -14.26 15.22 -0.48
N THR A 178 -13.30 15.19 0.43
CA THR A 178 -13.08 16.29 1.38
C THR A 178 -11.60 16.58 1.56
N ASN A 179 -11.28 17.85 1.72
CA ASN A 179 -10.04 18.31 2.33
C ASN A 179 -10.40 19.06 3.61
N HIS A 180 -9.83 18.66 4.75
CA HIS A 180 -10.13 19.26 6.04
C HIS A 180 -9.28 20.49 6.34
N PRO A 181 -9.83 21.48 7.08
CA PRO A 181 -11.18 21.49 7.63
C PRO A 181 -12.24 21.82 6.56
N SER A 182 -13.36 21.12 6.58
CA SER A 182 -14.50 21.34 5.68
C SER A 182 -15.67 22.07 6.34
N TYR A 183 -15.58 22.35 7.64
CA TYR A 183 -16.61 22.98 8.45
C TYR A 183 -15.99 23.89 9.52
N GLU A 184 -16.54 25.09 9.65
CA GLU A 184 -16.11 26.11 10.61
C GLU A 184 -17.04 26.11 11.82
N VAL A 185 -16.56 25.58 12.95
CA VAL A 185 -17.34 25.47 14.20
C VAL A 185 -17.78 26.83 14.72
N ALA A 186 -16.94 27.87 14.57
CA ALA A 186 -17.21 29.20 15.11
C ALA A 186 -18.40 29.91 14.41
N THR A 187 -18.63 29.59 13.14
CA THR A 187 -19.67 30.21 12.32
C THR A 187 -20.81 29.25 11.97
N ASP A 188 -20.69 27.96 12.29
CA ASP A 188 -21.64 26.90 11.92
C ASP A 188 -21.89 26.86 10.40
N THR A 189 -20.78 26.86 9.63
CA THR A 189 -20.84 26.91 8.15
C THR A 189 -19.84 25.96 7.52
N LEU A 190 -20.20 25.42 6.35
CA LEU A 190 -19.28 24.68 5.50
C LEU A 190 -18.24 25.60 4.87
N VAL A 191 -16.99 25.11 4.77
CA VAL A 191 -15.92 25.79 4.05
C VAL A 191 -16.15 25.61 2.54
N PRO A 192 -16.43 26.69 1.79
CA PRO A 192 -16.71 26.57 0.36
C PRO A 192 -15.53 25.98 -0.39
N GLY A 193 -15.81 24.96 -1.20
CA GLY A 193 -14.81 24.31 -2.04
C GLY A 193 -13.92 23.30 -1.33
N ALA A 194 -14.17 22.96 -0.06
CA ALA A 194 -13.40 21.97 0.69
C ALA A 194 -14.05 20.57 0.69
N ALA A 195 -15.36 20.45 0.47
CA ALA A 195 -16.10 19.18 0.46
C ALA A 195 -17.07 19.11 -0.72
N PHE A 196 -17.19 17.93 -1.33
CA PHE A 196 -18.05 17.69 -2.48
C PHE A 196 -18.63 16.28 -2.48
N THR A 197 -19.85 16.14 -2.99
CA THR A 197 -20.46 14.84 -3.27
C THR A 197 -20.42 14.55 -4.76
N HIS A 198 -20.02 13.34 -5.13
CA HIS A 198 -20.04 12.83 -6.49
C HIS A 198 -20.98 11.62 -6.61
N GLN A 199 -21.51 11.38 -7.81
CA GLN A 199 -22.38 10.25 -8.12
C GLN A 199 -21.64 9.22 -8.97
N LEU A 200 -21.31 8.08 -8.37
CA LEU A 200 -20.64 6.97 -9.05
C LEU A 200 -21.48 6.47 -10.24
N ALA A 201 -20.82 5.99 -11.29
CA ALA A 201 -21.50 5.41 -12.46
C ALA A 201 -22.19 4.08 -12.13
N ARG A 202 -21.65 3.32 -11.18
CA ARG A 202 -22.17 2.06 -10.64
C ARG A 202 -22.26 2.17 -9.12
N PRO A 203 -23.08 1.35 -8.45
CA PRO A 203 -23.23 1.44 -7.01
C PRO A 203 -21.94 1.09 -6.25
N TRP A 204 -21.73 1.68 -5.07
CA TRP A 204 -20.55 1.45 -4.23
C TRP A 204 -20.41 0.01 -3.72
N ASN A 205 -21.42 -0.85 -3.92
CA ASN A 205 -21.35 -2.28 -3.61
C ASN A 205 -20.73 -3.13 -4.72
N GLU A 206 -20.39 -2.51 -5.84
CA GLU A 206 -19.45 -3.05 -6.83
C GLU A 206 -18.03 -2.60 -6.52
N PHE A 207 -17.01 -3.30 -7.02
CA PHE A 207 -15.63 -2.85 -6.86
C PHE A 207 -15.33 -1.63 -7.72
N HIS A 208 -14.76 -0.62 -7.07
CA HIS A 208 -14.23 0.60 -7.67
C HIS A 208 -12.79 0.80 -7.23
N GLU A 209 -11.92 1.22 -8.15
CA GLU A 209 -10.65 1.82 -7.75
C GLU A 209 -10.90 3.30 -7.44
N HIS A 210 -10.68 3.67 -6.19
CA HIS A 210 -10.67 5.06 -5.76
C HIS A 210 -9.22 5.54 -5.67
N ARG A 211 -8.97 6.75 -6.13
CA ARG A 211 -7.64 7.33 -6.11
C ARG A 211 -7.70 8.82 -5.81
N PHE A 212 -6.76 9.32 -5.03
CA PHE A 212 -6.43 10.74 -5.01
C PHE A 212 -4.94 10.93 -5.30
N ASP A 213 -4.65 11.87 -6.21
CA ASP A 213 -3.31 12.35 -6.47
C ASP A 213 -3.14 13.68 -5.71
N TRP A 214 -2.20 13.72 -4.78
CA TRP A 214 -1.88 14.87 -3.96
C TRP A 214 -0.52 15.45 -4.36
N SER A 215 -0.53 16.72 -4.70
CA SER A 215 0.64 17.56 -4.95
C SER A 215 0.43 18.93 -4.31
N GLU A 216 1.47 19.78 -4.36
CA GLU A 216 1.39 21.13 -3.81
C GLU A 216 0.18 21.90 -4.36
N GLY A 217 -0.73 22.27 -3.45
CA GLY A 217 -1.93 23.06 -3.79
C GLY A 217 -3.04 22.31 -4.54
N LEU A 218 -2.95 20.99 -4.71
CA LEU A 218 -3.97 20.19 -5.41
C LEU A 218 -4.17 18.78 -4.80
N SER A 219 -5.43 18.46 -4.51
CA SER A 219 -5.91 17.07 -4.36
C SER A 219 -6.83 16.74 -5.55
N ALA A 220 -6.39 15.85 -6.44
CA ALA A 220 -7.15 15.41 -7.62
C ALA A 220 -7.72 14.01 -7.39
N PHE A 221 -9.04 13.86 -7.48
CA PHE A 221 -9.76 12.63 -7.17
C PHE A 221 -10.19 11.90 -8.44
N TYR A 222 -10.10 10.57 -8.39
CA TYR A 222 -10.38 9.68 -9.50
C TYR A 222 -11.22 8.50 -9.05
N VAL A 223 -12.06 8.02 -9.97
CA VAL A 223 -12.76 6.73 -9.85
C VAL A 223 -12.51 5.94 -11.12
N ASN A 224 -11.97 4.73 -10.98
CA ASN A 224 -11.61 3.86 -12.10
C ASN A 224 -10.75 4.59 -13.15
N ASN A 225 -9.71 5.29 -12.68
CA ASN A 225 -8.78 6.12 -13.47
C ASN A 225 -9.42 7.29 -14.26
N VAL A 226 -10.67 7.65 -13.97
CA VAL A 226 -11.30 8.87 -14.50
C VAL A 226 -11.23 9.96 -13.45
N ASN A 227 -10.62 11.10 -13.77
CA ASN A 227 -10.63 12.28 -12.90
C ASN A 227 -12.07 12.81 -12.77
N VAL A 228 -12.54 12.94 -11.53
CA VAL A 228 -13.93 13.37 -11.23
C VAL A 228 -14.01 14.69 -10.49
N LEU A 229 -12.94 15.09 -9.80
CA LEU A 229 -12.91 16.30 -8.98
C LEU A 229 -11.47 16.74 -8.71
N ASN A 230 -11.26 18.06 -8.67
CA ASN A 230 -10.01 18.67 -8.20
C ASN A 230 -10.33 19.65 -7.08
N ILE A 231 -9.69 19.50 -5.92
CA ILE A 231 -9.82 20.39 -4.77
C ILE A 231 -8.50 21.14 -4.59
N THR A 232 -8.57 22.48 -4.58
CA THR A 232 -7.42 23.36 -4.28
C THR A 232 -7.56 24.05 -2.92
N LYS A 233 -8.69 23.82 -2.22
CA LYS A 233 -8.96 24.38 -0.90
C LYS A 233 -8.46 23.42 0.16
N ASN A 234 -7.78 23.96 1.17
CA ASN A 234 -7.30 23.24 2.36
C ASN A 234 -6.54 21.95 2.01
N VAL A 235 -5.79 21.97 0.91
CA VAL A 235 -4.93 20.84 0.52
C VAL A 235 -3.90 20.64 1.63
N PRO A 236 -3.69 19.40 2.12
CA PRO A 236 -2.72 19.13 3.18
C PRO A 236 -1.32 19.66 2.84
N THR A 237 -0.61 20.15 3.86
CA THR A 237 0.76 20.65 3.74
C THR A 237 1.75 19.86 4.59
N HIS A 238 1.29 18.84 5.31
CA HIS A 238 2.09 17.96 6.16
C HIS A 238 1.96 16.52 5.71
N GLU A 239 3.04 15.75 5.92
CA GLU A 239 3.02 14.30 5.75
C GLU A 239 1.97 13.65 6.64
N GLY A 240 1.43 12.51 6.21
CA GLY A 240 0.41 11.82 6.97
C GLY A 240 0.53 10.31 6.92
N LYS A 241 -0.34 9.67 7.68
CA LYS A 241 -0.60 8.23 7.62
C LYS A 241 -1.86 7.99 6.79
N LEU A 242 -1.92 6.81 6.17
CA LEU A 242 -3.11 6.35 5.48
C LEU A 242 -4.01 5.60 6.47
N ILE A 243 -5.31 5.85 6.43
CA ILE A 243 -6.30 5.21 7.29
C ILE A 243 -7.42 4.61 6.44
N LEU A 244 -7.84 3.41 6.82
CA LEU A 244 -9.08 2.79 6.36
C LEU A 244 -9.96 2.50 7.56
N ASN A 245 -11.23 2.86 7.49
CA ASN A 245 -12.18 2.54 8.55
C ASN A 245 -13.60 2.28 8.03
N VAL A 246 -14.40 1.64 8.88
CA VAL A 246 -15.85 1.61 8.73
C VAL A 246 -16.49 1.90 10.08
N TRP A 247 -17.33 2.93 10.15
CA TRP A 247 -17.84 3.41 11.43
C TRP A 247 -19.21 4.07 11.36
N ALA A 248 -19.91 4.03 12.49
CA ALA A 248 -21.11 4.82 12.71
C ALA A 248 -21.20 5.22 14.19
N ASN A 249 -21.84 6.36 14.47
CA ASN A 249 -21.98 6.86 15.84
C ASN A 249 -23.28 7.64 16.08
N ASN A 250 -24.27 7.59 15.18
CA ASN A 250 -25.50 8.38 15.27
C ASN A 250 -25.28 9.90 15.18
N GLY A 251 -24.11 10.34 14.72
CA GLY A 251 -23.82 11.75 14.45
C GLY A 251 -24.47 12.23 13.16
N SER A 252 -24.45 13.54 12.93
CA SER A 252 -25.00 14.17 11.72
C SER A 252 -24.39 13.59 10.44
N TRP A 253 -23.08 13.35 10.45
CA TRP A 253 -22.34 12.76 9.34
C TRP A 253 -22.71 11.29 9.11
N SER A 254 -22.42 10.40 10.07
CA SER A 254 -22.64 8.96 9.90
C SER A 254 -24.12 8.55 9.88
N GLY A 255 -24.99 9.30 10.55
CA GLY A 255 -26.35 8.89 10.84
C GLY A 255 -26.42 7.71 11.83
N PRO A 256 -27.63 7.19 12.11
CA PRO A 256 -27.79 6.03 12.98
C PRO A 256 -27.04 4.82 12.41
N PRO A 257 -26.35 4.02 13.24
CA PRO A 257 -25.66 2.82 12.78
C PRO A 257 -26.58 1.84 12.04
N SER A 258 -26.01 1.11 11.09
CA SER A 258 -26.74 0.05 10.39
C SER A 258 -27.19 -1.05 11.36
N SER A 259 -28.44 -1.48 11.24
CA SER A 259 -29.02 -2.62 11.99
C SER A 259 -28.39 -3.97 11.64
N ASN A 260 -27.68 -4.03 10.51
CA ASN A 260 -26.99 -5.20 9.99
C ASN A 260 -25.52 -4.88 9.77
N ASP A 261 -24.69 -5.91 9.69
CA ASP A 261 -23.27 -5.78 9.39
C ASP A 261 -23.05 -4.98 8.10
N VAL A 262 -22.08 -4.06 8.15
CA VAL A 262 -21.57 -3.32 7.00
C VAL A 262 -20.09 -3.63 6.86
N TYR A 263 -19.69 -4.04 5.65
CA TYR A 263 -18.32 -4.39 5.35
C TYR A 263 -17.72 -3.36 4.38
N MET A 264 -16.45 -3.00 4.59
CA MET A 264 -15.58 -2.46 3.55
C MET A 264 -14.66 -3.60 3.11
N ASP A 265 -14.84 -4.09 1.90
CA ASP A 265 -14.05 -5.16 1.30
C ASP A 265 -13.00 -4.54 0.38
N VAL A 266 -11.73 -4.70 0.71
CA VAL A 266 -10.59 -4.11 0.00
C VAL A 266 -9.82 -5.22 -0.74
N GLU A 267 -9.66 -5.05 -2.05
CA GLU A 267 -8.94 -5.97 -2.92
C GLU A 267 -7.44 -5.66 -2.95
N TYR A 268 -7.09 -4.38 -3.08
CA TYR A 268 -5.70 -3.92 -2.98
C TYR A 268 -5.59 -2.47 -2.54
N ILE A 269 -4.39 -2.13 -2.07
CA ILE A 269 -3.91 -0.76 -1.86
C ILE A 269 -2.60 -0.62 -2.65
N LEU A 270 -2.50 0.45 -3.43
CA LEU A 270 -1.32 0.79 -4.21
C LEU A 270 -1.05 2.28 -4.06
N MET A 271 0.16 2.63 -3.66
CA MET A 271 0.59 4.02 -3.55
C MET A 271 1.92 4.23 -4.25
N TYR A 272 2.06 5.42 -4.85
CA TYR A 272 3.34 5.99 -5.24
C TYR A 272 3.46 7.31 -4.50
N TYR A 273 4.52 7.51 -3.73
CA TYR A 273 4.61 8.64 -2.83
C TYR A 273 6.04 9.13 -2.65
N ASN A 274 6.17 10.34 -2.14
CA ASN A 274 7.43 10.84 -1.59
C ASN A 274 7.34 10.87 -0.06
N THR A 275 8.49 10.83 0.58
CA THR A 275 8.63 11.21 2.00
C THR A 275 8.98 12.69 2.08
N THR A 276 8.85 13.31 3.26
CA THR A 276 9.33 14.69 3.47
C THR A 276 10.82 14.83 3.09
N ASP A 277 11.65 13.84 3.43
CA ASP A 277 13.08 13.81 3.07
C ASP A 277 13.29 13.68 1.56
N SER A 278 12.54 12.80 0.89
CA SER A 278 12.61 12.64 -0.58
C SER A 278 12.19 13.92 -1.30
N ALA A 279 11.13 14.59 -0.84
CA ALA A 279 10.69 15.85 -1.41
C ALA A 279 11.72 16.98 -1.24
N ALA A 280 12.50 16.93 -0.16
CA ALA A 280 13.62 17.84 0.09
C ALA A 280 14.94 17.41 -0.60
N GLY A 281 14.98 16.24 -1.25
CA GLY A 281 16.18 15.67 -1.86
C GLY A 281 17.18 15.07 -0.85
N ASN A 282 16.78 14.90 0.41
CA ASN A 282 17.63 14.46 1.52
C ASN A 282 17.48 12.98 1.88
N ASP A 283 16.71 12.22 1.11
CA ASP A 283 16.51 10.79 1.35
C ASP A 283 17.77 9.98 1.01
N GLU A 284 18.67 9.83 1.99
CA GLU A 284 19.95 9.16 1.78
C GLU A 284 19.81 7.69 1.38
N VAL A 285 18.76 7.02 1.83
CA VAL A 285 18.55 5.59 1.52
C VAL A 285 18.18 5.46 0.05
N PHE A 286 17.16 6.19 -0.40
CA PHE A 286 16.76 6.23 -1.80
C PHE A 286 17.89 6.73 -2.71
N ASN A 287 18.53 7.84 -2.36
CA ASN A 287 19.57 8.47 -3.17
C ASN A 287 20.76 7.52 -3.39
N ARG A 288 21.22 6.82 -2.34
CA ARG A 288 22.31 5.83 -2.46
C ARG A 288 21.90 4.62 -3.30
N ALA A 289 20.66 4.14 -3.15
CA ALA A 289 20.16 3.01 -3.95
C ALA A 289 20.09 3.37 -5.44
N CYS A 290 19.53 4.54 -5.77
CA CYS A 290 19.49 5.04 -7.15
C CYS A 290 20.90 5.26 -7.74
N GLU A 291 21.83 5.85 -6.98
CA GLU A 291 23.22 6.02 -7.43
C GLU A 291 23.90 4.67 -7.70
N PHE A 292 23.74 3.70 -6.78
CA PHE A 292 24.28 2.35 -6.94
C PHE A 292 23.70 1.63 -8.18
N ALA A 293 22.44 1.91 -8.51
CA ALA A 293 21.76 1.39 -9.71
C ALA A 293 22.21 2.04 -11.03
N GLY A 294 23.07 3.08 -10.99
CA GLY A 294 23.56 3.80 -12.17
C GLY A 294 22.85 5.13 -12.44
N GLY A 295 22.04 5.63 -11.50
CA GLY A 295 21.33 6.89 -11.61
C GLY A 295 20.08 6.84 -12.49
N ASN A 296 19.34 7.94 -12.54
CA ASN A 296 18.06 8.04 -13.25
C ASN A 296 18.19 8.04 -14.79
N GLU A 297 19.39 8.27 -15.34
CA GLU A 297 19.65 8.18 -16.78
C GLU A 297 19.83 6.73 -17.25
N GLN A 298 20.14 5.82 -16.33
CA GLN A 298 20.35 4.41 -16.65
C GLN A 298 19.02 3.74 -16.99
N ARG A 299 18.96 3.04 -18.13
CA ARG A 299 17.73 2.37 -18.57
C ARG A 299 17.26 1.34 -17.54
N GLY A 300 16.01 1.46 -17.13
CA GLY A 300 15.34 0.52 -16.20
C GLY A 300 15.40 0.91 -14.73
N THR A 301 16.17 1.95 -14.36
CA THR A 301 16.22 2.42 -12.97
C THR A 301 14.99 3.24 -12.59
N VAL A 302 14.37 3.95 -13.55
CA VAL A 302 13.08 4.62 -13.37
C VAL A 302 11.98 3.79 -14.00
N CYS A 303 10.90 3.55 -13.26
CA CYS A 303 9.74 2.82 -13.74
C CYS A 303 8.63 3.77 -14.17
N TYR A 304 8.13 3.58 -15.40
CA TYR A 304 7.02 4.36 -15.93
C TYR A 304 5.72 3.59 -15.72
N VAL A 305 4.88 4.10 -14.84
CA VAL A 305 3.59 3.49 -14.48
C VAL A 305 2.53 4.04 -15.43
N THR A 306 1.80 3.15 -16.13
CA THR A 306 0.69 3.56 -16.99
C THR A 306 -0.65 3.37 -16.29
N ASP A 307 -1.33 4.49 -16.05
CA ASP A 307 -2.68 4.49 -15.49
C ASP A 307 -3.70 4.42 -16.61
N GLN A 308 -3.77 3.28 -17.31
CA GLN A 308 -4.82 3.10 -18.30
C GLN A 308 -6.18 2.93 -17.63
N ALA A 309 -7.19 3.64 -18.14
CA ALA A 309 -8.57 3.51 -17.68
C ALA A 309 -9.17 2.14 -18.05
N GLY A 310 -9.72 1.42 -17.07
CA GLY A 310 -10.39 0.14 -17.30
C GLY A 310 -10.39 -0.79 -16.09
N ASN A 311 -11.24 -1.82 -16.12
CA ASN A 311 -11.52 -2.75 -15.02
C ASN A 311 -10.33 -3.68 -14.62
N SER A 312 -9.15 -3.40 -15.18
CA SER A 312 -7.90 -4.13 -14.98
C SER A 312 -6.80 -3.20 -15.52
N SER A 313 -6.38 -2.19 -14.75
CA SER A 313 -5.11 -1.54 -15.07
C SER A 313 -4.04 -2.62 -14.93
N VAL A 314 -3.60 -3.14 -16.08
CA VAL A 314 -2.60 -4.20 -16.19
C VAL A 314 -1.33 -3.83 -15.41
N ASP A 315 -1.09 -2.53 -15.22
CA ASP A 315 0.05 -1.99 -14.47
C ASP A 315 -0.19 -1.89 -12.96
N SER A 316 -1.43 -1.70 -12.48
CA SER A 316 -1.71 -1.92 -11.06
C SER A 316 -1.39 -3.38 -10.75
N VAL A 317 -1.84 -4.32 -11.59
CA VAL A 317 -1.51 -5.75 -11.47
C VAL A 317 0.01 -6.00 -11.58
N MET A 318 0.70 -5.37 -12.53
CA MET A 318 2.16 -5.49 -12.70
C MET A 318 2.94 -4.97 -11.48
N SER A 319 2.46 -3.92 -10.81
CA SER A 319 3.04 -3.41 -9.56
C SER A 319 2.69 -4.27 -8.34
N LEU A 320 1.56 -4.99 -8.36
CA LEU A 320 1.19 -5.99 -7.34
C LEU A 320 2.00 -7.30 -7.49
N ASP A 321 2.43 -7.64 -8.71
CA ASP A 321 3.14 -8.88 -9.05
C ASP A 321 4.68 -8.74 -9.04
N ALA A 322 5.22 -7.53 -8.84
CA ALA A 322 6.66 -7.33 -8.69
C ALA A 322 7.15 -8.08 -7.44
N PRO A 323 8.13 -9.00 -7.55
CA PRO A 323 8.53 -9.83 -6.43
C PRO A 323 9.18 -8.95 -5.35
N VAL A 324 8.60 -8.99 -4.14
CA VAL A 324 9.34 -8.69 -2.91
C VAL A 324 10.37 -9.80 -2.77
N GLU A 325 11.57 -9.63 -3.35
CA GLU A 325 12.67 -10.51 -3.01
C GLU A 325 13.03 -10.26 -1.55
N ASP A 326 12.64 -11.23 -0.73
CA ASP A 326 13.04 -11.39 0.65
C ASP A 326 14.55 -11.13 0.74
N ALA A 327 14.95 -10.06 1.44
CA ALA A 327 16.35 -9.72 1.70
C ALA A 327 16.95 -10.72 2.71
N ALA A 328 16.93 -12.00 2.35
CA ALA A 328 17.65 -13.05 3.05
C ALA A 328 19.13 -12.86 2.74
N VAL A 329 19.86 -12.34 3.74
CA VAL A 329 21.32 -12.33 3.80
C VAL A 329 21.85 -13.72 3.44
N ARG A 330 22.30 -13.90 2.19
CA ARG A 330 23.07 -15.08 1.79
C ARG A 330 24.50 -14.93 2.33
N VAL A 331 24.70 -15.37 3.57
CA VAL A 331 26.04 -15.69 4.06
C VAL A 331 26.59 -16.82 3.18
N GLY A 332 27.73 -16.56 2.55
CA GLY A 332 28.37 -17.45 1.59
C GLY A 332 28.59 -18.87 2.15
N GLY A 333 28.09 -19.85 1.41
CA GLY A 333 28.41 -21.26 1.58
C GLY A 333 28.97 -21.81 0.27
N VAL A 334 30.26 -22.09 0.26
CA VAL A 334 31.01 -22.72 -0.84
C VAL A 334 30.34 -24.05 -1.22
N GLN A 335 29.86 -24.19 -2.45
CA GLN A 335 29.44 -25.49 -2.98
C GLN A 335 30.67 -26.20 -3.57
N MET A 336 31.18 -27.17 -2.81
CA MET A 336 32.27 -28.05 -3.22
C MET A 336 31.70 -29.07 -4.22
N THR A 337 32.01 -28.94 -5.51
CA THR A 337 31.63 -29.93 -6.53
C THR A 337 32.47 -31.19 -6.38
N THR A 338 31.83 -32.29 -5.99
CA THR A 338 32.38 -33.65 -6.07
C THR A 338 32.37 -34.13 -7.51
N LEU A 339 33.55 -34.25 -8.13
CA LEU A 339 33.74 -35.03 -9.36
C LEU A 339 33.66 -36.52 -9.00
N LEU A 340 32.59 -37.21 -9.42
CA LEU A 340 32.62 -38.68 -9.55
C LEU A 340 33.31 -39.04 -10.87
N GLY A 341 34.53 -39.55 -10.77
CA GLY A 341 35.25 -40.18 -11.87
C GLY A 341 34.71 -41.58 -12.16
N VAL A 342 34.44 -41.86 -13.44
CA VAL A 342 34.23 -43.20 -13.98
C VAL A 342 35.61 -43.73 -14.39
N VAL A 343 36.09 -44.77 -13.70
CA VAL A 343 37.32 -45.49 -14.06
C VAL A 343 36.96 -46.59 -15.07
N ALA A 344 37.48 -46.47 -16.29
CA ALA A 344 37.56 -47.58 -17.23
C ALA A 344 39.02 -48.07 -17.28
N ALA A 345 39.24 -49.29 -16.79
CA ALA A 345 40.53 -49.97 -16.88
C ALA A 345 40.64 -50.70 -18.21
N VAL A 346 41.68 -50.41 -18.99
CA VAL A 346 42.20 -51.30 -20.03
C VAL A 346 43.70 -51.44 -19.82
N VAL A 347 44.09 -52.63 -19.38
CA VAL A 347 45.48 -53.07 -19.23
C VAL A 347 45.93 -53.64 -20.57
N VAL A 348 47.03 -53.11 -21.12
CA VAL A 348 47.84 -53.81 -22.13
C VAL A 348 49.31 -53.60 -21.78
N VAL A 349 49.98 -54.67 -21.34
CA VAL A 349 51.43 -54.83 -21.45
C VAL A 349 51.68 -56.20 -22.07
N ILE A 350 52.41 -56.20 -23.17
CA ILE A 350 52.78 -57.36 -23.99
C ILE A 350 54.11 -57.93 -23.50
N GLY A 351 54.13 -59.24 -23.23
CA GLY A 351 55.21 -60.19 -23.56
C GLY A 351 56.48 -60.23 -22.69
N ILE A 352 56.85 -61.45 -22.25
CA ILE A 352 57.94 -62.29 -22.79
C ILE A 352 58.45 -63.28 -21.70
N LEU A 353 58.50 -64.55 -22.10
CA LEU A 353 59.13 -65.76 -21.52
C LEU A 353 58.48 -66.42 -20.29
#